data_AF-A0A4Q8AJQ2-F1
#
_entry.id   AF-A0A4Q8AJQ2-F1
#
_cell.length_a   1.000
_cell.length_b   1.000
_cell.length_c   1.000
_cell.angle_alpha   90.00
_cell.angle_beta   90.00
_cell.angle_gamma   90.00
#
_symmetry.space_group_name_H-M   'P 1'
#
loop_
_entity.id
_entity.type
_entity.pdbx_description
1 polymer ?
#
loop_
_entity_poly.entity_id
_entity_poly.type
_entity_poly.pdbx_seq_one_letter_code
_entity_poly.pdbx_strand_id
1 'polypeptide(L)'
;MAQLRRGPGLLADPSMPREQWGGRKAQQYVKLTLSTYGTVCWLCGLPGANSADHVIPRSKGGAVFHLDNLGPAHKHCNESRGNRPAETFALIEDGTQFFSSA
;
A
#
# COMPACT_ATOMS: atom_id res chain seq x y z
N MET A 1 -8.42 18.58 3.68
CA MET A 1 -7.82 17.64 2.69
C MET A 1 -7.62 16.32 3.42
N ALA A 2 -8.34 15.26 3.07
CA ALA A 2 -8.15 13.96 3.70
C ALA A 2 -6.75 13.45 3.34
N GLN A 3 -5.86 13.32 4.32
CA GLN A 3 -4.50 12.85 4.08
C GLN A 3 -4.57 11.40 3.58
N LEU A 4 -3.96 11.13 2.42
CA LEU A 4 -3.83 9.78 1.90
C LEU A 4 -3.12 8.94 2.97
N ARG A 5 -3.69 7.77 3.31
CA ARG A 5 -3.11 6.82 4.29
C ARG A 5 -1.90 6.07 3.70
N ARG A 6 -1.16 6.71 2.80
CA ARG A 6 -0.03 6.20 2.01
C ARG A 6 0.67 7.36 1.31
N GLY A 7 1.88 7.13 0.82
CA GLY A 7 2.54 8.06 -0.09
C GLY A 7 1.86 8.18 -1.46
N PRO A 8 2.12 9.26 -2.23
CA PRO A 8 1.49 9.49 -3.54
C PRO A 8 1.89 8.49 -4.63
N GLY A 9 2.97 7.73 -4.42
CA GLY A 9 3.64 6.93 -5.43
C GLY A 9 4.88 7.64 -5.94
N LEU A 10 6.03 6.97 -5.90
CA LEU A 10 7.30 7.51 -6.38
C LEU A 10 8.03 6.46 -7.23
N LEU A 11 8.53 6.88 -8.38
CA LEU A 11 9.41 6.07 -9.24
C LEU A 11 10.84 6.08 -8.69
N ALA A 12 11.55 4.97 -8.86
CA ALA A 12 12.98 4.92 -8.55
C ALA A 12 13.76 5.85 -9.48
N ASP A 13 14.83 6.45 -8.96
CA ASP A 13 15.79 7.20 -9.77
C ASP A 13 16.53 6.23 -10.73
N PRO A 14 16.43 6.43 -12.06
CA PRO A 14 17.07 5.55 -13.03
C PRO A 14 18.61 5.61 -13.01
N SER A 15 19.20 6.65 -12.41
CA SER A 15 20.66 6.80 -12.27
C SER A 15 21.24 5.99 -11.11
N MET A 16 20.39 5.56 -10.16
CA MET A 16 20.80 4.83 -8.98
C MET A 16 20.76 3.30 -9.18
N PRO A 17 21.64 2.53 -8.50
CA PRO A 17 21.57 1.08 -8.53
C PRO A 17 20.21 0.55 -8.06
N ARG A 18 19.73 -0.54 -8.68
CA ARG A 18 18.47 -1.19 -8.28
C ARG A 18 18.60 -1.78 -6.88
N GLU A 19 17.83 -1.23 -5.95
CA GLU A 19 17.74 -1.76 -4.60
C GLU A 19 16.83 -3.00 -4.54
N GLN A 20 17.10 -3.87 -3.55
CA GLN A 20 16.29 -5.06 -3.29
C GLN A 20 15.57 -4.92 -1.94
N TRP A 21 14.29 -5.28 -1.91
CA TRP A 21 13.51 -5.28 -0.68
C TRP A 21 13.86 -6.51 0.16
N GLY A 22 14.38 -6.30 1.37
CA GLY A 22 14.67 -7.39 2.31
C GLY A 22 15.46 -6.95 3.54
N GLY A 23 15.66 -7.90 4.46
CA GLY A 23 16.52 -7.76 5.63
C GLY A 23 16.09 -6.66 6.62
N ARG A 24 17.07 -6.17 7.40
CA ARG A 24 16.87 -5.15 8.44
C ARG A 24 16.35 -3.83 7.86
N LYS A 25 16.79 -3.46 6.66
CA LYS A 25 16.35 -2.24 5.99
C LYS A 25 14.85 -2.28 5.68
N ALA A 26 14.33 -3.41 5.18
CA ALA A 26 12.89 -3.58 4.99
C ALA A 26 12.11 -3.49 6.31
N GLN A 27 12.59 -4.10 7.39
CA GLN A 27 11.95 -4.01 8.71
C GLN A 27 11.88 -2.55 9.21
N GLN A 28 12.95 -1.78 9.03
CA GLN A 28 12.99 -0.36 9.37
C GLN A 28 11.94 0.45 8.59
N TYR A 29 11.84 0.23 7.27
CA TYR A 29 10.87 0.92 6.42
C TYR A 29 9.43 0.49 6.68
N VAL A 30 9.18 -0.77 7.06
CA VAL A 30 7.85 -1.21 7.52
C VAL A 30 7.47 -0.42 8.78
N LYS A 31 8.35 -0.39 9.79
CA LYS A 31 8.10 0.38 11.03
C LYS A 31 7.86 1.86 10.73
N LEU A 32 8.68 2.45 9.86
CA LEU A 32 8.57 3.86 9.46
C LEU A 32 7.25 4.15 8.72
N THR A 33 6.82 3.26 7.84
CA THR A 33 5.54 3.40 7.11
C THR A 33 4.37 3.39 8.07
N LEU A 34 4.34 2.41 8.99
CA LEU A 34 3.27 2.28 9.99
C LEU A 34 3.25 3.46 10.97
N SER A 35 4.42 3.99 11.37
CA SER A 35 4.47 5.17 12.24
C SER A 35 4.05 6.45 11.53
N THR A 36 4.28 6.55 10.23
CA THR A 36 4.00 7.76 9.44
C THR A 36 2.54 7.84 9.02
N TYR A 37 1.99 6.75 8.50
CA TYR A 37 0.66 6.72 7.89
C TYR A 37 -0.40 6.00 8.75
N GLY A 38 0.00 5.49 9.91
CA GLY A 38 -0.85 4.70 10.81
C GLY A 38 -0.95 3.23 10.41
N THR A 39 -1.91 2.53 11.00
CA THR A 39 -2.07 1.07 10.87
C THR A 39 -3.37 0.67 10.17
N VAL A 40 -4.03 1.62 9.49
CA VAL A 40 -5.18 1.30 8.66
C VAL A 40 -4.68 0.88 7.28
N CYS A 41 -5.07 -0.31 6.84
CA CYS A 41 -4.70 -0.86 5.55
C CYS A 41 -5.21 0.05 4.44
N TRP A 42 -4.32 0.58 3.61
CA TRP A 42 -4.71 1.46 2.50
C TRP A 42 -5.37 0.71 1.35
N LEU A 43 -5.23 -0.62 1.30
CA LEU A 43 -5.85 -1.48 0.31
C LEU A 43 -7.31 -1.76 0.66
N CYS A 44 -7.60 -2.28 1.85
CA CYS A 44 -8.98 -2.68 2.22
C CYS A 44 -9.70 -1.70 3.17
N GLY A 45 -9.01 -0.69 3.70
CA GLY A 45 -9.58 0.31 4.60
C GLY A 45 -9.72 -0.11 6.07
N LEU A 46 -9.41 -1.37 6.43
CA LEU A 46 -9.55 -1.91 7.79
C LEU A 46 -8.28 -1.74 8.64
N PRO A 47 -8.40 -1.63 9.99
CA PRO A 47 -7.25 -1.51 10.89
C PRO A 47 -6.42 -2.81 10.95
N GLY A 48 -5.20 -2.71 11.50
CA GLY A 48 -4.33 -3.87 11.76
C GLY A 48 -3.28 -4.15 10.69
N ALA A 49 -2.95 -3.16 9.85
CA ALA A 49 -1.85 -3.27 8.91
C ALA A 49 -0.53 -3.53 9.65
N ASN A 50 0.24 -4.49 9.13
CA ASN A 50 1.50 -4.97 9.73
C ASN A 50 2.63 -5.12 8.70
N SER A 51 2.41 -4.65 7.48
CA SER A 51 3.38 -4.62 6.39
C SER A 51 3.35 -3.27 5.68
N ALA A 52 4.35 -3.04 4.83
CA ALA A 52 4.39 -1.91 3.91
C ALA A 52 4.23 -2.42 2.48
N ASP A 53 3.26 -1.87 1.77
CA ASP A 53 2.97 -2.16 0.37
C ASP A 53 3.48 -1.03 -0.52
N HIS A 54 4.09 -1.40 -1.64
CA HIS A 54 4.63 -0.43 -2.60
C HIS A 54 3.49 0.13 -3.45
N VAL A 55 3.27 1.44 -3.37
CA VAL A 55 2.22 2.13 -4.14
C VAL A 55 2.38 1.87 -5.64
N ILE A 56 3.57 2.14 -6.16
CA ILE A 56 4.02 1.68 -7.48
C ILE A 56 4.82 0.39 -7.23
N PRO A 57 4.38 -0.76 -7.78
CA PRO A 57 5.08 -2.02 -7.59
C PRO A 57 6.56 -1.95 -8.00
N ARG A 58 7.44 -2.61 -7.25
CA ARG A 58 8.89 -2.66 -7.55
C ARG A 58 9.19 -3.17 -8.96
N SER A 59 8.41 -4.15 -9.43
CA SER A 59 8.52 -4.69 -10.79
C SER A 59 8.13 -3.69 -11.88
N LYS A 60 7.45 -2.60 -11.53
CA LYS A 60 7.06 -1.50 -12.42
C LYS A 60 7.93 -0.24 -12.21
N GLY A 61 9.06 -0.36 -11.51
CA GLY A 61 10.01 0.74 -11.32
C GLY A 61 9.71 1.65 -10.13
N GLY A 62 8.82 1.27 -9.22
CA GLY A 62 8.59 2.04 -8.00
C GLY A 62 9.81 2.08 -7.07
N ALA A 63 10.01 3.21 -6.40
CA ALA A 63 11.07 3.40 -5.41
C ALA A 63 10.96 2.35 -4.30
N VAL A 64 12.08 1.69 -3.98
CA VAL A 64 12.09 0.52 -3.08
C VAL A 64 12.05 0.94 -1.61
N PHE A 65 12.85 1.95 -1.25
CA PHE A 65 12.98 2.46 0.13
C PHE A 65 12.67 3.96 0.16
N HIS A 66 11.42 4.33 -0.10
CA HIS A 66 10.97 5.71 0.00
C HIS A 66 9.54 5.78 0.53
N LEU A 67 9.28 6.62 1.54
CA LEU A 67 7.95 6.73 2.15
C LEU A 67 6.86 7.15 1.17
N ASP A 68 7.20 7.98 0.18
CA ASP A 68 6.24 8.39 -0.84
C ASP A 68 5.78 7.23 -1.73
N ASN A 69 6.50 6.12 -1.77
CA ASN A 69 6.06 4.93 -2.49
C ASN A 69 5.56 3.80 -1.56
N LEU A 70 5.29 4.09 -0.29
CA LEU A 70 4.84 3.08 0.67
C LEU A 70 3.48 3.43 1.28
N GLY A 71 2.70 2.39 1.59
CA GLY A 71 1.48 2.50 2.38
C GLY A 71 1.31 1.32 3.36
N PRO A 72 0.65 1.51 4.52
CA PRO A 72 0.33 0.43 5.46
C PRO A 72 -0.61 -0.59 4.84
N ALA A 73 -0.23 -1.86 4.81
CA ALA A 73 -1.12 -2.93 4.36
C ALA A 73 -1.07 -4.14 5.29
N HIS A 74 -2.17 -4.88 5.37
CA HIS A 74 -2.09 -6.26 5.90
C HIS A 74 -1.19 -7.08 4.96
N LYS A 75 -0.43 -8.01 5.55
CA LYS A 75 0.41 -8.93 4.78
C LYS A 75 -0.36 -9.66 3.66
N HIS A 76 -1.53 -10.21 3.98
CA HIS A 76 -2.35 -10.93 3.00
C HIS A 76 -2.89 -10.02 1.86
N CYS A 77 -3.31 -8.78 2.17
CA CYS A 77 -3.76 -7.83 1.14
C CYS A 77 -2.61 -7.46 0.21
N ASN A 78 -1.43 -7.17 0.77
CA ASN A 78 -0.22 -6.84 0.03
C ASN A 78 0.18 -8.00 -0.92
N GLU A 79 0.22 -9.22 -0.40
CA GLU A 79 0.53 -10.43 -1.18
C GLU A 79 -0.51 -10.68 -2.29
N SER A 80 -1.80 -10.53 -1.98
CA SER A 80 -2.90 -10.71 -2.94
C SER A 80 -2.87 -9.68 -4.07
N ARG A 81 -2.52 -8.42 -3.76
CA ARG A 81 -2.37 -7.34 -4.74
C ARG A 81 -1.25 -7.64 -5.74
N GLY A 82 -0.09 -8.05 -5.25
CA GLY A 82 1.09 -8.29 -6.08
C GLY A 82 1.49 -7.05 -6.91
N ASN A 83 1.54 -7.19 -8.24
CA ASN A 83 1.89 -6.08 -9.15
C ASN A 83 0.67 -5.37 -9.77
N ARG A 84 -0.54 -5.70 -9.32
CA ARG A 84 -1.79 -5.12 -9.83
C ARG A 84 -1.95 -3.68 -9.32
N PRO A 85 -2.62 -2.80 -10.08
CA PRO A 85 -3.04 -1.51 -9.53
C PRO A 85 -3.87 -1.73 -8.27
N ALA A 86 -3.76 -0.82 -7.30
CA ALA A 86 -4.62 -0.88 -6.12
C ALA A 86 -6.04 -0.52 -6.55
N GLU A 87 -6.96 -1.46 -6.37
CA GLU A 87 -8.38 -1.16 -6.53
C GLU A 87 -8.83 -0.34 -5.33
N THR A 88 -9.53 0.76 -5.59
CA THR A 88 -10.05 1.59 -4.51
C THR A 88 -11.31 0.90 -4.01
N PHE A 89 -11.23 0.22 -2.86
CA PHE A 89 -12.42 -0.27 -2.18
C PHE A 89 -13.18 0.92 -1.62
N ALA A 90 -14.17 1.42 -2.35
CA ALA A 90 -15.24 2.19 -1.73
C ALA A 90 -15.99 1.20 -0.81
N LEU A 91 -16.12 1.54 0.48
CA LEU A 91 -17.08 0.85 1.34
C LEU A 91 -18.47 1.13 0.76
N ILE A 92 -18.99 0.22 -0.07
CA ILE A 92 -20.38 0.22 -0.51
C ILE A 92 -21.13 -0.59 0.53
N GLU A 93 -21.65 0.08 1.55
CA GLU A 93 -22.69 -0.47 2.42
C GLU A 93 -24.01 0.22 2.08
N ASP A 94 -24.60 -0.07 0.91
CA ASP A 94 -25.98 0.34 0.66
C ASP A 94 -26.99 -0.76 1.00
N GLY A 95 -26.59 -2.05 1.01
CA GLY A 95 -27.49 -3.18 1.34
C GLY A 95 -28.72 -3.31 0.43
N THR A 96 -28.88 -2.40 -0.53
CA THR A 96 -30.02 -2.25 -1.44
C THR A 96 -29.87 -3.15 -2.67
N GLN A 97 -28.65 -3.62 -2.95
CA GLN A 97 -28.37 -4.61 -4.00
C GLN A 97 -29.14 -5.92 -3.80
N PHE A 98 -29.48 -6.29 -2.56
CA PHE A 98 -30.27 -7.50 -2.26
C PHE A 98 -31.76 -7.38 -2.66
N PHE A 99 -32.30 -6.16 -2.71
CA PHE A 99 -33.74 -5.91 -2.94
C PHE A 99 -34.08 -5.45 -4.37
N SER A 100 -33.09 -5.28 -5.25
CA SER A 100 -33.29 -4.62 -6.55
C SER A 100 -33.54 -5.56 -7.74
N SER A 101 -33.76 -6.86 -7.49
CA SER A 101 -34.16 -7.82 -8.53
C SER A 101 -35.65 -8.15 -8.38
N ALA A 102 -36.51 -7.28 -8.93
CA ALA A 102 -37.93 -7.52 -9.17
C ALA A 102 -38.26 -7.20 -10.63
#